data_AF-A0AAU8L4T7-F1
#
_entry.id   AF-A0AAU8L4T7-F1
#
_cell.length_a   1.000
_cell.length_b   1.000
_cell.length_c   1.000
_cell.angle_alpha   90.00
_cell.angle_beta   90.00
_cell.angle_gamma   90.00
#
_symmetry.space_group_name_H-M   'P 1'
#
loop_
_entity.id
_entity.type
_entity.pdbx_description
1 polymer ?
#
loop_
_entity_poly.entity_id
_entity_poly.type
_entity_poly.pdbx_seq_one_letter_code
_entity_poly.pdbx_strand_id
1 'polypeptide(L)'
;MNIKLLLAGLLALVTTLIHVIAGGADVASVLLATPMDEEAKLVLYALWHMVSVTLGFSALIFIRSSYACTKELLVTVKCIAFLWCSFGGIFLAVIAMQTSSGWWFKLPQWILLLPVGLLGFWGSSHYNSTR
;
A
#
# COMPACT_ATOMS: atom_id res chain seq x y z
N MET A 1 6.22 -22.66 3.84
CA MET A 1 6.21 -21.20 4.00
C MET A 1 6.33 -20.57 2.62
N ASN A 2 5.44 -19.66 2.28
CA ASN A 2 5.44 -18.96 1.01
C ASN A 2 6.30 -17.70 1.12
N ILE A 3 7.57 -17.81 0.69
CA ILE A 3 8.54 -16.71 0.80
C ILE A 3 8.09 -15.43 0.09
N LYS A 4 7.32 -15.54 -1.00
CA LYS A 4 6.83 -14.39 -1.77
C LYS A 4 5.82 -13.58 -0.95
N LEU A 5 4.91 -14.27 -0.25
CA LEU A 5 3.96 -13.63 0.67
C LEU A 5 4.66 -13.06 1.92
N LEU A 6 5.71 -13.72 2.41
CA LEU A 6 6.51 -13.19 3.51
C LEU A 6 7.19 -11.88 3.10
N LEU A 7 7.84 -11.85 1.92
CA LEU A 7 8.45 -10.65 1.36
C LEU A 7 7.41 -9.55 1.11
N ALA A 8 6.24 -9.89 0.57
CA ALA A 8 5.13 -8.94 0.42
C ALA A 8 4.74 -8.32 1.76
N GLY A 9 4.61 -9.13 2.81
CA GLY A 9 4.24 -8.68 4.15
C GLY A 9 5.30 -7.82 4.83
N LEU A 10 6.57 -8.20 4.74
CA LEU A 10 7.68 -7.41 5.28
C LEU A 10 7.83 -6.08 4.54
N LEU A 11 7.73 -6.09 3.21
CA LEU A 11 7.77 -4.87 2.43
C LEU A 11 6.55 -3.98 2.73
N ALA A 12 5.36 -4.55 2.86
CA ALA A 12 4.16 -3.83 3.29
C ALA A 12 4.34 -3.17 4.67
N LEU A 13 4.96 -3.87 5.62
CA LEU A 13 5.25 -3.34 6.94
C LEU A 13 6.22 -2.15 6.86
N VAL A 14 7.33 -2.29 6.12
CA VAL A 14 8.30 -1.21 5.90
C VAL A 14 7.62 -0.02 5.22
N THR A 15 6.84 -0.24 4.17
CA THR A 15 6.08 0.82 3.48
C THR A 15 5.10 1.51 4.43
N THR A 16 4.43 0.76 5.32
CA THR A 16 3.54 1.34 6.34
C THR A 16 4.31 2.25 7.31
N LEU A 17 5.48 1.83 7.78
CA LEU A 17 6.32 2.62 8.67
C LEU A 17 6.83 3.90 7.98
N ILE A 18 7.28 3.78 6.73
CA ILE A 18 7.69 4.93 5.91
C ILE A 18 6.51 5.88 5.72
N HIS A 19 5.32 5.36 5.39
CA HIS A 19 4.10 6.15 5.23
C HIS A 19 3.79 6.93 6.51
N VAL A 20 3.70 6.26 7.67
CA VAL A 20 3.34 6.91 8.93
C VAL A 20 4.39 7.91 9.40
N ILE A 21 5.68 7.58 9.31
CA ILE A 21 6.76 8.40 9.88
C ILE A 21 7.22 9.46 8.89
N ALA A 22 7.83 9.05 7.77
CA ALA A 22 8.38 9.98 6.78
C ALA A 22 7.25 10.71 6.04
N GLY A 23 6.23 9.98 5.59
CA GLY A 23 5.04 10.60 5.01
C GLY A 23 4.28 11.46 6.02
N GLY A 24 4.31 11.10 7.30
CA GLY A 24 3.73 11.92 8.37
C GLY A 24 4.37 13.31 8.44
N ALA A 25 5.70 13.34 8.41
CA ALA A 25 6.47 14.58 8.41
C ALA A 25 6.32 15.35 7.08
N ASP A 26 6.46 14.69 5.93
CA ASP A 26 6.59 15.37 4.63
C ASP A 26 5.25 15.65 3.92
N VAL A 27 4.18 14.93 4.26
CA VAL A 27 2.89 15.03 3.58
C VAL A 27 1.78 15.43 4.55
N ALA A 28 1.55 14.65 5.62
CA ALA A 28 0.42 14.91 6.51
C ALA A 28 0.59 16.21 7.31
N SER A 29 1.79 16.50 7.81
CA SER A 29 2.05 17.76 8.52
C SER A 29 1.89 18.98 7.60
N VAL A 30 2.37 18.87 6.36
CA VAL A 30 2.28 19.92 5.34
C VAL A 30 0.82 20.18 4.94
N LEU A 31 0.02 19.12 4.78
CA LEU A 31 -1.42 19.22 4.56
C LEU A 31 -2.10 20.02 5.68
N LEU A 32 -1.78 19.72 6.94
CA LEU A 32 -2.39 20.42 8.09
C LEU A 32 -1.98 21.90 8.17
N ALA A 33 -0.76 22.22 7.75
CA ALA A 33 -0.24 23.58 7.72
C ALA A 33 -0.74 24.42 6.53
N THR A 34 -1.36 23.81 5.52
CA THR A 34 -1.83 24.51 4.32
C THR A 34 -3.03 25.41 4.64
N PRO A 35 -3.10 26.64 4.09
CA PRO A 35 -4.24 27.54 4.25
C PRO A 35 -5.43 27.07 3.40
N MET A 36 -6.13 26.06 3.91
CA MET A 36 -7.32 25.44 3.33
C MET A 36 -8.46 25.45 4.34
N ASP A 37 -9.69 25.29 3.86
CA ASP A 37 -10.85 25.00 4.71
C ASP A 37 -10.55 23.88 5.71
N GLU A 38 -10.95 24.12 6.97
CA GLU A 38 -10.55 23.26 8.10
C GLU A 38 -11.28 21.90 8.05
N GLU A 39 -12.54 21.88 7.60
CA GLU A 39 -13.29 20.64 7.44
C GLU A 39 -12.64 19.75 6.37
N ALA A 40 -12.37 20.30 5.19
CA ALA A 40 -11.71 19.58 4.10
C ALA A 40 -10.33 19.03 4.53
N LYS A 41 -9.56 19.82 5.28
CA LYS A 41 -8.25 19.44 5.82
C LYS A 41 -8.34 18.25 6.77
N LEU A 42 -9.27 18.28 7.72
CA LEU A 42 -9.45 17.19 8.68
C LEU A 42 -9.97 15.91 8.02
N VAL A 43 -10.81 16.02 6.99
CA VAL A 43 -11.23 14.87 6.18
C VAL A 43 -10.04 14.22 5.46
N LEU A 44 -9.19 15.00 4.81
CA LEU A 44 -7.99 14.47 4.15
C LEU A 44 -7.00 13.84 5.15
N TYR A 45 -6.87 14.42 6.34
CA TYR A 45 -6.08 13.85 7.43
C TYR A 45 -6.66 12.53 7.97
N ALA A 46 -7.99 12.39 8.01
CA ALA A 46 -8.62 11.12 8.33
C ALA A 46 -8.33 10.06 7.25
N LEU A 47 -8.44 10.43 5.96
CA LEU A 47 -8.10 9.53 4.84
C LEU A 47 -6.65 9.05 4.90
N TRP A 48 -5.73 9.91 5.30
CA TRP A 48 -4.32 9.55 5.54
C TRP A 48 -4.16 8.41 6.56
N HIS A 49 -4.89 8.48 7.68
CA HIS A 49 -4.89 7.43 8.71
C HIS A 49 -5.62 6.17 8.27
N MET A 50 -6.69 6.29 7.49
CA MET A 50 -7.37 5.12 6.88
C MET A 50 -6.40 4.33 5.97
N VAL A 51 -5.58 5.02 5.17
CA VAL A 51 -4.52 4.38 4.40
C VAL A 51 -3.50 3.71 5.33
N SER A 52 -3.03 4.41 6.37
CA SER A 52 -2.07 3.87 7.34
C SER A 52 -2.54 2.53 7.95
N VAL A 53 -3.78 2.49 8.43
CA VAL A 53 -4.41 1.28 9.00
C VAL A 53 -4.51 0.18 7.94
N THR A 54 -4.92 0.52 6.73
CA THR A 54 -5.07 -0.43 5.62
C THR A 54 -3.73 -1.08 5.24
N LEU A 55 -2.66 -0.29 5.12
CA LEU A 55 -1.33 -0.81 4.80
C LEU A 55 -0.80 -1.71 5.92
N GLY A 56 -0.93 -1.29 7.18
CA GLY A 56 -0.49 -2.07 8.33
C GLY A 56 -1.24 -3.39 8.48
N PHE A 57 -2.57 -3.38 8.33
CA PHE A 57 -3.37 -4.59 8.37
C PHE A 57 -3.05 -5.55 7.21
N SER A 58 -2.82 -5.01 6.01
CA SER A 58 -2.39 -5.80 4.86
C SER A 58 -1.08 -6.55 5.12
N ALA A 59 -0.12 -5.90 5.79
CA ALA A 59 1.16 -6.52 6.15
C ALA A 59 0.95 -7.76 7.05
N LEU A 60 0.09 -7.64 8.07
CA LEU A 60 -0.25 -8.75 8.97
C LEU A 60 -0.88 -9.92 8.20
N ILE A 61 -1.81 -9.64 7.28
CA ILE A 61 -2.46 -10.67 6.47
C ILE A 61 -1.46 -11.38 5.56
N PHE A 62 -0.56 -10.65 4.87
CA PHE A 62 0.46 -11.27 4.02
C PHE A 62 1.43 -12.14 4.84
N ILE A 63 1.91 -11.65 5.99
CA ILE A 63 2.79 -12.42 6.89
C ILE A 63 2.07 -13.69 7.37
N ARG A 64 0.84 -13.56 7.88
CA ARG A 64 0.04 -14.69 8.36
C ARG A 64 -0.23 -15.73 7.27
N SER A 65 -0.48 -15.28 6.05
CA SER A 65 -0.72 -16.13 4.88
C SER A 65 0.54 -16.82 4.38
N SER A 66 1.73 -16.29 4.70
CA SER A 66 3.00 -16.91 4.34
C SER A 66 3.24 -18.24 5.06
N TYR A 67 2.70 -18.41 6.28
CA TYR A 67 2.85 -19.62 7.08
C TYR A 67 1.75 -20.65 6.80
N ALA A 68 0.48 -20.21 6.80
CA ALA A 68 -0.67 -21.06 6.53
C ALA A 68 -1.76 -20.26 5.82
N CYS A 69 -1.93 -20.50 4.52
CA CYS A 69 -2.96 -19.88 3.71
C CYS A 69 -4.11 -20.86 3.53
N THR A 70 -5.33 -20.50 3.95
CA THR A 70 -6.53 -21.27 3.61
C THR A 70 -7.12 -20.78 2.29
N LYS A 71 -8.12 -21.47 1.74
CA LYS A 71 -8.81 -21.03 0.51
C LYS A 71 -9.50 -19.68 0.70
N GLU A 72 -10.09 -19.44 1.85
CA GLU A 72 -10.73 -18.17 2.21
C GLU A 72 -9.68 -17.06 2.29
N LEU A 73 -8.56 -17.33 2.97
CA LEU A 73 -7.47 -16.36 3.11
C LEU A 73 -6.80 -16.05 1.76
N LEU A 74 -6.77 -17.01 0.83
CA LEU A 74 -6.25 -16.81 -0.53
C LEU A 74 -7.04 -15.75 -1.30
N VAL A 75 -8.37 -15.73 -1.18
CA VAL A 75 -9.21 -14.69 -1.81
C VAL A 75 -8.88 -13.33 -1.18
N THR A 76 -8.79 -13.26 0.15
CA THR A 76 -8.39 -12.03 0.85
C THR A 76 -7.02 -11.53 0.41
N VAL A 77 -6.02 -12.42 0.28
CA VAL A 77 -4.68 -12.09 -0.21
C VAL A 77 -4.73 -11.49 -1.62
N LYS A 78 -5.54 -12.05 -2.52
CA LYS A 78 -5.71 -11.52 -3.89
C LYS A 78 -6.40 -10.16 -3.90
N CYS A 79 -7.43 -9.96 -3.07
CA CYS A 79 -8.09 -8.67 -2.92
C CYS A 79 -7.14 -7.59 -2.39
N ILE A 80 -6.34 -7.93 -1.38
CA ILE A 80 -5.32 -7.01 -0.83
C ILE A 80 -4.24 -6.74 -1.89
N ALA A 81 -3.73 -7.76 -2.58
CA ALA A 81 -2.76 -7.58 -3.66
C ALA A 81 -3.28 -6.64 -4.75
N PHE A 82 -4.56 -6.79 -5.14
CA PHE A 82 -5.23 -5.88 -6.06
C PHE A 82 -5.28 -4.45 -5.50
N LEU A 83 -5.70 -4.27 -4.24
CA LEU A 83 -5.77 -2.97 -3.58
C LEU A 83 -4.43 -2.22 -3.60
N TRP A 84 -3.31 -2.90 -3.30
CA TRP A 84 -1.97 -2.32 -3.37
C TRP A 84 -1.57 -1.91 -4.79
N CYS A 85 -1.89 -2.76 -5.79
CA CYS A 85 -1.71 -2.39 -7.20
C CYS A 85 -2.56 -1.18 -7.60
N SER A 86 -3.81 -1.11 -7.13
CA SER A 86 -4.71 0.03 -7.37
C SER A 86 -4.18 1.31 -6.75
N PHE A 87 -3.67 1.28 -5.51
CA PHE A 87 -3.05 2.45 -4.88
C PHE A 87 -1.84 2.94 -5.68
N GLY A 88 -0.94 2.04 -6.08
CA GLY A 88 0.18 2.40 -6.97
C GLY A 88 -0.29 2.95 -8.31
N GLY A 89 -1.33 2.34 -8.90
CA GLY A 89 -1.94 2.77 -10.15
C GLY A 89 -2.57 4.17 -10.09
N ILE A 90 -3.16 4.55 -8.95
CA ILE A 90 -3.69 5.91 -8.75
C ILE A 90 -2.57 6.95 -8.83
N PHE A 91 -1.41 6.71 -8.19
CA PHE A 91 -0.27 7.62 -8.31
C PHE A 91 0.21 7.73 -9.76
N LEU A 92 0.28 6.61 -10.49
CA LEU A 92 0.65 6.62 -11.90
C LEU A 92 -0.36 7.39 -12.77
N ALA A 93 -1.66 7.23 -12.51
CA ALA A 93 -2.71 7.96 -13.21
C ALA A 93 -2.62 9.46 -12.95
N VAL A 94 -2.42 9.87 -11.69
CA VAL A 94 -2.24 11.28 -11.31
C VAL A 94 -1.00 11.89 -11.97
N ILE A 95 0.12 11.14 -12.02
CA ILE A 95 1.34 11.56 -12.73
C ILE A 95 1.05 11.75 -14.23
N ALA A 96 0.33 10.82 -14.86
CA ALA A 96 0.01 10.88 -16.29
C ALA A 96 -0.90 12.05 -16.68
N MET A 97 -1.66 12.60 -15.72
CA MET A 97 -2.49 13.79 -15.93
C MET A 97 -1.69 15.10 -15.90
N GLN A 98 -0.42 15.08 -15.50
CA GLN A 98 0.40 16.28 -15.41
C GLN A 98 1.11 16.58 -16.73
N THR A 99 1.21 17.87 -17.08
CA THR A 99 1.79 18.33 -18.34
C THR A 99 3.31 18.55 -18.31
N SER A 100 3.89 18.76 -17.12
CA SER A 100 5.33 19.01 -16.96
C SER A 100 6.12 17.72 -16.70
N SER A 101 7.40 17.70 -17.03
CA SER A 101 8.27 16.54 -16.74
C SER A 101 8.65 16.45 -15.24
N GLY A 102 9.11 15.27 -14.82
CA GLY A 102 9.69 15.06 -13.48
C GLY A 102 8.73 14.57 -12.38
N TRP A 103 7.42 14.47 -12.64
CA TRP A 103 6.45 14.02 -11.63
C TRP A 103 6.67 12.58 -11.13
N TRP A 104 7.32 11.73 -11.92
CA TRP A 104 7.73 10.38 -11.54
C TRP A 104 8.55 10.32 -10.26
N PHE A 105 9.37 11.36 -10.01
CA PHE A 105 10.21 11.49 -8.81
C PHE A 105 9.58 12.35 -7.71
N LYS A 106 8.60 13.20 -8.07
CA LYS A 106 7.85 14.02 -7.09
C LYS A 106 6.75 13.23 -6.39
N LEU A 107 6.21 12.21 -7.06
CA LEU A 107 5.22 11.28 -6.53
C LEU A 107 5.75 9.83 -6.56
N PRO A 108 6.83 9.50 -5.82
CA PRO A 108 7.52 8.21 -5.92
C PRO A 108 6.78 7.05 -5.21
N GLN A 109 5.58 7.28 -4.64
CA GLN A 109 4.86 6.30 -3.82
C GLN A 109 4.58 4.99 -4.57
N TRP A 110 4.37 5.05 -5.89
CA TRP A 110 4.15 3.86 -6.72
C TRP A 110 5.29 2.83 -6.64
N ILE A 111 6.53 3.29 -6.39
CA ILE A 111 7.72 2.43 -6.28
C ILE A 111 7.61 1.51 -5.06
N LEU A 112 6.98 1.97 -3.97
CA LEU A 112 6.79 1.17 -2.76
C LEU A 112 5.50 0.35 -2.81
N LEU A 113 4.44 0.89 -3.44
CA LEU A 113 3.11 0.28 -3.45
C LEU A 113 2.99 -0.87 -4.45
N LEU A 114 3.45 -0.69 -5.70
CA LEU A 114 3.29 -1.71 -6.74
C LEU A 114 4.03 -3.02 -6.43
N PRO A 115 5.31 -3.01 -5.97
CA PRO A 115 6.00 -4.26 -5.71
C PRO A 115 5.33 -5.13 -4.64
N VAL A 116 4.71 -4.54 -3.62
CA VAL A 116 3.97 -5.29 -2.60
C VAL A 116 2.78 -6.01 -3.23
N GLY A 117 1.96 -5.31 -4.02
CA GLY A 117 0.81 -5.91 -4.71
C GLY A 117 1.23 -7.03 -5.68
N LEU A 118 2.29 -6.79 -6.47
CA LEU A 118 2.83 -7.78 -7.41
C LEU A 118 3.38 -9.03 -6.69
N LEU A 119 4.11 -8.85 -5.58
CA LEU A 119 4.56 -9.96 -4.74
C LEU A 119 3.38 -10.73 -4.13
N GLY A 120 2.33 -10.04 -3.70
CA GLY A 120 1.10 -10.63 -3.20
C GLY A 120 0.43 -11.53 -4.25
N PHE A 121 0.29 -11.05 -5.49
CA PHE A 121 -0.24 -11.86 -6.60
C PHE A 121 0.66 -13.07 -6.90
N TRP A 122 1.97 -12.87 -7.00
CA TRP A 122 2.91 -13.96 -7.29
C TRP A 122 2.95 -15.01 -6.18
N GLY A 123 2.84 -14.59 -4.92
CA GLY A 123 2.68 -15.50 -3.80
C GLY A 123 1.38 -16.28 -3.86
N SER A 124 0.28 -15.65 -4.27
CA SER A 124 -1.04 -16.28 -4.36
C SER A 124 -1.22 -17.21 -5.56
N SER A 125 -0.47 -17.02 -6.66
CA SER A 125 -0.64 -17.80 -7.89
C SER A 125 -0.06 -19.20 -7.82
N HIS A 126 0.80 -19.48 -6.84
CA HIS A 126 1.40 -20.81 -6.61
C HIS A 126 0.81 -21.50 -5.38
N TYR A 127 -0.45 -21.18 -5.04
CA TYR A 127 -1.16 -21.87 -3.98
C TYR A 127 -1.41 -23.33 -4.36
N ASN A 128 -0.67 -24.25 -3.74
CA ASN A 128 -0.96 -25.68 -3.79
C ASN A 128 -1.94 -26.02 -2.67
N SER A 129 -3.16 -26.40 -3.04
CA SER A 129 -4.25 -26.81 -2.15
C SER A 129 -4.00 -28.14 -1.40
N THR A 130 -2.80 -28.71 -1.46
CA THR A 130 -2.47 -30.04 -0.94
C THR A 130 -1.91 -30.03 0.50
N ARG A 131 -2.07 -28.91 1.21
CA ARG A 131 -1.93 -28.87 2.68
C ARG A 131 -3.25 -28.49 3.32
#